data_AF-G8YT16-F1
#
_entry.id   AF-G8YT16-F1
#
_cell.length_a   1.000
_cell.length_b   1.000
_cell.length_c   1.000
_cell.angle_alpha   90.00
_cell.angle_beta   90.00
_cell.angle_gamma   90.00
#
_symmetry.space_group_name_H-M   'P 1'
#
loop_
_entity.id
_entity.type
_entity.pdbx_description
1 polymer ?
#
loop_
_entity_poly.entity_id
_entity_poly.type
_entity_poly.pdbx_seq_one_letter_code
_entity_poly.pdbx_strand_id
1 'polypeptide(L)'
;MHPADNVKLAAKSLYPLIKEELSKQNDKVYGKANMSMLDLDNWKNGELPELLKARHEKKDCKLTKDELVLLLDWKLAFGVYRPSLPKLIKSNTEENIERVTKEGFSIFLNFTKSIDEKDNFWEAKKQDLHGQYIDNVKKSIKKFYELKGVGPATASLILSLTSKIEPIMAPPFFSDESFIYFILEAQRPETKIKYNFKEYCDEYIPLFVSVLCETSDHDLNMNVLEKGGWALKMYDIHRSDTLCDIKSGLDIEEKYLKFFHWNKRKQEQNKTENDHQDKPAEKLQPKKKRKTSK
;
A
#
# COMPACT_ATOMS: atom_id res chain seq x y z
N MET A 1 -12.92 2.45 21.55
CA MET A 1 -11.61 2.54 20.88
C MET A 1 -11.86 2.64 19.38
N HIS A 2 -11.26 3.61 18.69
CA HIS A 2 -11.47 3.80 17.25
C HIS A 2 -10.83 2.60 16.52
N PRO A 3 -11.41 2.05 15.44
CA PRO A 3 -10.85 0.91 14.71
C PRO A 3 -9.37 1.10 14.30
N ALA A 4 -8.95 2.33 14.06
CA ALA A 4 -7.56 2.69 13.74
C ALA A 4 -6.58 2.50 14.92
N ASP A 5 -7.03 2.60 16.17
CA ASP A 5 -6.16 2.45 17.35
C ASP A 5 -5.63 1.01 17.45
N ASN A 6 -6.48 0.01 17.15
CA ASN A 6 -6.07 -1.41 17.09
C ASN A 6 -5.00 -1.64 16.03
N VAL A 7 -5.19 -1.02 14.86
CA VAL A 7 -4.23 -1.12 13.75
C VAL A 7 -2.90 -0.49 14.17
N LYS A 8 -2.92 0.70 14.79
CA LYS A 8 -1.71 1.35 15.31
C LYS A 8 -1.00 0.50 16.36
N LEU A 9 -1.76 -0.06 17.31
CA LEU A 9 -1.23 -0.93 18.36
C LEU A 9 -0.57 -2.19 17.78
N ALA A 10 -1.23 -2.82 16.80
CA ALA A 10 -0.70 -3.99 16.10
C ALA A 10 0.56 -3.64 15.29
N ALA A 11 0.58 -2.51 14.58
CA ALA A 11 1.77 -2.06 13.85
C ALA A 11 2.97 -1.84 14.77
N LYS A 12 2.74 -1.29 15.98
CA LYS A 12 3.79 -0.99 16.95
C LYS A 12 4.28 -2.23 17.70
N SER A 13 3.37 -3.13 18.08
CA SER A 13 3.67 -4.18 19.07
C SER A 13 3.61 -5.57 18.48
N LEU A 14 2.60 -5.87 17.67
CA LEU A 14 2.38 -7.22 17.11
C LEU A 14 3.28 -7.48 15.91
N TYR A 15 3.43 -6.50 15.00
CA TYR A 15 4.30 -6.59 13.84
C TYR A 15 5.73 -7.04 14.17
N PRO A 16 6.48 -6.38 15.09
CA PRO A 16 7.84 -6.82 15.40
C PRO A 16 7.90 -8.22 16.02
N LEU A 17 6.94 -8.58 16.89
CA LEU A 17 6.88 -9.92 17.49
C LEU A 17 6.70 -11.01 16.43
N ILE A 18 5.79 -10.79 15.47
CA ILE A 18 5.58 -11.73 14.36
C ILE A 18 6.85 -11.86 13.53
N LYS A 19 7.53 -10.76 13.22
CA LYS A 19 8.76 -10.77 12.43
C LYS A 19 9.89 -11.53 13.12
N GLU A 20 10.05 -11.34 14.43
CA GLU A 20 11.03 -12.06 15.24
C GLU A 20 10.72 -13.57 15.25
N GLU A 21 9.47 -13.94 15.48
CA GLU A 21 9.03 -15.33 15.56
C GLU A 21 9.22 -16.06 14.22
N LEU A 22 8.77 -15.46 13.12
CA LEU A 22 8.97 -16.02 11.77
C LEU A 22 10.46 -16.18 11.41
N SER A 23 11.31 -15.25 11.88
CA SER A 23 12.74 -15.34 11.62
C SER A 23 13.41 -16.45 12.44
N LYS A 24 12.97 -16.72 13.67
CA LYS A 24 13.50 -17.83 14.50
C LYS A 24 13.22 -19.20 13.89
N GLN A 25 12.11 -19.33 13.18
CA GLN A 25 11.70 -20.57 12.54
C GLN A 25 12.31 -20.76 11.13
N ASN A 26 13.16 -19.84 10.68
CA ASN A 26 13.70 -19.84 9.32
C ASN A 26 15.21 -19.56 9.30
N ASP A 27 15.99 -20.61 9.04
CA ASP A 27 17.46 -20.54 8.95
C ASP A 27 17.97 -19.99 7.60
N LYS A 28 17.08 -19.66 6.66
CA LYS A 28 17.49 -19.14 5.35
C LYS A 28 18.10 -17.75 5.48
N VAL A 29 19.23 -17.57 4.81
CA VAL A 29 19.93 -16.29 4.71
C VAL A 29 19.78 -15.64 3.32
N TYR A 30 19.90 -14.32 3.29
CA TYR A 30 19.61 -13.51 2.10
C TYR A 30 20.72 -12.50 1.81
N GLY A 31 20.83 -12.12 0.54
CA GLY A 31 21.83 -11.16 0.06
C GLY A 31 23.28 -11.63 0.23
N LYS A 32 24.23 -10.74 -0.06
CA LYS A 32 25.67 -11.04 0.05
C LYS A 32 26.16 -11.05 1.51
N ALA A 33 25.41 -10.44 2.42
CA ALA A 33 25.74 -10.31 3.83
C ALA A 33 25.18 -11.46 4.69
N ASN A 34 24.53 -12.47 4.09
CA ASN A 34 23.87 -13.57 4.80
C ASN A 34 22.90 -13.08 5.90
N MET A 35 22.05 -12.12 5.54
CA MET A 35 21.05 -11.54 6.46
C MET A 35 20.01 -12.59 6.85
N SER A 36 19.64 -12.64 8.12
CA SER A 36 18.44 -13.36 8.55
C SER A 36 17.17 -12.70 7.99
N MET A 37 16.03 -13.37 8.13
CA MET A 37 14.74 -12.82 7.72
C MET A 37 14.42 -11.52 8.49
N LEU A 38 14.76 -11.45 9.78
CA LEU A 38 14.61 -10.23 10.60
C LEU A 38 15.57 -9.12 10.16
N ASP A 39 16.85 -9.42 9.90
CA ASP A 39 17.82 -8.42 9.41
C ASP A 39 17.37 -7.83 8.07
N LEU A 40 16.81 -8.68 7.21
CA LEU A 40 16.27 -8.26 5.91
C LEU A 40 15.07 -7.32 6.07
N ASP A 41 14.23 -7.53 7.08
CA ASP A 41 13.12 -6.61 7.40
C ASP A 41 13.60 -5.27 7.95
N ASN A 42 14.60 -5.29 8.83
CA ASN A 42 15.26 -4.10 9.35
C ASN A 42 15.93 -3.29 8.24
N TRP A 43 16.60 -3.97 7.32
CA TRP A 43 17.19 -3.35 6.14
C TRP A 43 16.14 -2.68 5.26
N LYS A 44 15.03 -3.38 4.93
CA LYS A 44 13.94 -2.83 4.09
C LYS A 44 13.25 -1.64 4.73
N ASN A 45 13.05 -1.66 6.06
CA ASN A 45 12.25 -0.65 6.77
C ASN A 45 13.06 0.51 7.34
N GLY A 46 14.38 0.33 7.50
CA GLY A 46 15.29 1.31 8.09
C GLY A 46 16.41 1.70 7.13
N GLU A 47 17.37 0.81 6.93
CA GLU A 47 18.63 1.12 6.25
C GLU A 47 18.44 1.59 4.80
N LEU A 48 17.68 0.85 3.99
CA LEU A 48 17.46 1.20 2.59
C LEU A 48 16.69 2.53 2.43
N PRO A 49 15.58 2.78 3.15
CA PRO A 49 14.93 4.09 3.16
C PRO A 49 15.84 5.25 3.58
N GLU A 50 16.68 5.09 4.61
CA GLU A 50 17.64 6.14 5.02
C GLU A 50 18.71 6.37 3.94
N LEU A 51 19.18 5.29 3.30
CA LEU A 51 20.11 5.40 2.18
C LEU A 51 19.49 6.14 0.98
N LEU A 52 18.22 5.87 0.66
CA LEU A 52 17.48 6.58 -0.38
C LEU A 52 17.26 8.05 -0.02
N LYS A 53 17.04 8.38 1.26
CA LYS A 53 16.97 9.76 1.72
C LYS A 53 18.29 10.50 1.48
N ALA A 54 19.43 9.90 1.87
CA ALA A 54 20.75 10.48 1.60
C ALA A 54 21.03 10.64 0.09
N ARG A 55 20.53 9.73 -0.75
CA ARG A 55 20.60 9.84 -2.22
C ARG A 55 19.68 10.94 -2.76
N HIS A 56 18.50 11.12 -2.19
CA HIS A 56 17.55 12.16 -2.57
C HIS A 56 18.11 13.56 -2.34
N GLU A 57 18.78 13.79 -1.21
CA GLU A 57 19.47 15.06 -0.91
C GLU A 57 20.52 15.41 -1.97
N LYS A 58 21.14 14.39 -2.58
CA LYS A 58 22.11 14.51 -3.69
C LYS A 58 21.46 14.50 -5.07
N LYS A 59 20.13 14.54 -5.17
CA LYS A 59 19.34 14.46 -6.42
C LYS A 59 19.58 13.17 -7.23
N ASP A 60 19.87 12.08 -6.54
CA ASP A 60 20.14 10.76 -7.14
C ASP A 60 19.34 9.62 -6.50
N CYS A 61 18.10 9.89 -6.06
CA CYS A 61 17.21 8.89 -5.47
C CYS A 61 16.88 7.79 -6.49
N LYS A 62 17.52 6.62 -6.36
CA LYS A 62 17.38 5.46 -7.25
C LYS A 62 17.76 4.17 -6.51
N LEU A 63 17.32 3.03 -7.04
CA LEU A 63 17.79 1.71 -6.61
C LEU A 63 18.89 1.21 -7.54
N THR A 64 19.85 0.50 -6.96
CA THR A 64 20.78 -0.36 -7.68
C THR A 64 20.15 -1.73 -7.96
N LYS A 65 20.76 -2.52 -8.83
CA LYS A 65 20.30 -3.89 -9.13
C LYS A 65 20.37 -4.80 -7.91
N ASP A 66 21.45 -4.72 -7.15
CA ASP A 66 21.61 -5.54 -5.94
C ASP A 66 20.52 -5.22 -4.91
N GLU A 67 20.17 -3.94 -4.73
CA GLU A 67 19.08 -3.53 -3.86
C GLU A 67 17.72 -4.00 -4.36
N LEU A 68 17.42 -3.90 -5.67
CA LEU A 68 16.15 -4.39 -6.21
C LEU A 68 16.02 -5.91 -6.10
N VAL A 69 17.11 -6.65 -6.29
CA VAL A 69 17.12 -8.11 -6.10
C VAL A 69 16.89 -8.46 -4.64
N LEU A 70 17.58 -7.80 -3.70
CA LEU A 70 17.43 -8.04 -2.28
C LEU A 70 16.03 -7.63 -1.78
N LEU A 71 15.45 -6.58 -2.34
CA LEU A 71 14.08 -6.15 -2.07
C LEU A 71 13.05 -7.18 -2.54
N LEU A 72 13.30 -7.84 -3.68
CA LEU A 72 12.46 -8.97 -4.11
C LEU A 72 12.63 -10.16 -3.16
N ASP A 73 13.85 -10.46 -2.72
CA ASP A 73 14.09 -11.52 -1.74
C ASP A 73 13.31 -11.28 -0.44
N TRP A 74 13.29 -10.04 0.07
CA TRP A 74 12.45 -9.64 1.21
C TRP A 74 10.97 -9.92 0.96
N LYS A 75 10.45 -9.50 -0.20
CA LYS A 75 9.06 -9.72 -0.57
C LYS A 75 8.69 -11.20 -0.62
N LEU A 76 9.58 -12.04 -1.12
CA LEU A 76 9.36 -13.49 -1.24
C LEU A 76 9.58 -14.23 0.08
N ALA A 77 10.32 -13.65 1.03
CA ALA A 77 10.48 -14.19 2.37
C ALA A 77 9.20 -14.01 3.21
N PHE A 78 8.57 -12.84 3.13
CA PHE A 78 7.41 -12.46 3.95
C PHE A 78 6.05 -12.57 3.24
N GLY A 79 6.02 -13.09 2.02
CA GLY A 79 4.79 -13.16 1.24
C GLY A 79 4.76 -14.40 0.35
N VAL A 80 3.80 -14.43 -0.58
CA VAL A 80 3.61 -15.63 -1.40
C VAL A 80 4.76 -15.83 -2.39
N TYR A 81 5.42 -16.99 -2.31
CA TYR A 81 6.53 -17.33 -3.19
C TYR A 81 6.12 -17.40 -4.67
N ARG A 82 6.96 -16.88 -5.55
CA ARG A 82 6.76 -16.81 -7.01
C ARG A 82 8.08 -17.10 -7.74
N PRO A 83 8.34 -18.35 -8.17
CA PRO A 83 9.66 -18.79 -8.65
C PRO A 83 10.13 -18.10 -9.93
N SER A 84 9.22 -17.54 -10.73
CA SER A 84 9.56 -16.84 -11.97
C SER A 84 10.10 -15.42 -11.76
N LEU A 85 9.74 -14.76 -10.65
CA LEU A 85 10.10 -13.35 -10.40
C LEU A 85 11.60 -13.11 -10.26
N PRO A 86 12.39 -13.92 -9.52
CA PRO A 86 13.83 -13.70 -9.39
C PRO A 86 14.56 -13.65 -10.73
N LYS A 87 14.22 -14.55 -11.66
CA LYS A 87 14.82 -14.58 -13.00
C LYS A 87 14.48 -13.32 -13.78
N LEU A 88 13.23 -12.85 -13.72
CA LEU A 88 12.79 -11.64 -14.43
C LEU A 88 13.48 -10.40 -13.88
N ILE A 89 13.51 -10.21 -12.56
CA ILE A 89 14.18 -9.05 -11.94
C ILE A 89 15.66 -9.03 -12.29
N LYS A 90 16.37 -10.17 -12.16
CA LYS A 90 17.80 -10.28 -12.49
C LYS A 90 18.12 -10.03 -13.96
N SER A 91 17.15 -10.21 -14.86
CA SER A 91 17.32 -9.98 -16.30
C SER A 91 17.28 -8.51 -16.72
N ASN A 92 16.88 -7.59 -15.82
CA ASN A 92 17.00 -6.16 -16.08
C ASN A 92 18.48 -5.73 -15.99
N THR A 93 18.88 -4.77 -16.83
CA THR A 93 20.22 -4.15 -16.76
C THR A 93 20.28 -3.15 -15.59
N GLU A 94 21.48 -2.91 -15.07
CA GLU A 94 21.71 -1.91 -14.01
C GLU A 94 21.18 -0.54 -14.43
N GLU A 95 21.58 -0.08 -15.61
CA GLU A 95 21.17 1.21 -16.19
C GLU A 95 19.64 1.34 -16.27
N ASN A 96 18.93 0.28 -16.69
CA ASN A 96 17.47 0.33 -16.78
C ASN A 96 16.82 0.40 -15.39
N ILE A 97 17.35 -0.31 -14.40
CA ILE A 97 16.86 -0.26 -13.01
C ILE A 97 17.06 1.15 -12.43
N GLU A 98 18.27 1.69 -12.53
CA GLU A 98 18.59 3.02 -12.03
C GLU A 98 17.70 4.09 -12.68
N ARG A 99 17.61 4.07 -14.02
CA ARG A 99 16.79 5.02 -14.77
C ARG A 99 15.32 4.95 -14.37
N VAL A 100 14.71 3.77 -14.44
CA VAL A 100 13.27 3.61 -14.17
C VAL A 100 12.94 3.95 -12.72
N THR A 101 13.78 3.53 -11.77
CA THR A 101 13.52 3.80 -10.35
C THR A 101 13.70 5.29 -10.04
N LYS A 102 14.72 5.93 -10.60
CA LYS A 102 14.94 7.38 -10.48
C LYS A 102 13.77 8.19 -11.03
N GLU A 103 13.31 7.86 -12.24
CA GLU A 103 12.17 8.54 -12.85
C GLU A 103 10.88 8.32 -12.04
N GLY A 104 10.61 7.08 -11.60
CA GLY A 104 9.42 6.76 -10.81
C GLY A 104 9.39 7.44 -9.44
N PHE A 105 10.52 7.47 -8.72
CA PHE A 105 10.63 8.25 -7.48
C PHE A 105 10.46 9.74 -7.72
N SER A 106 11.05 10.28 -8.79
CA SER A 106 10.97 11.71 -9.09
C SER A 106 9.54 12.19 -9.34
N ILE A 107 8.69 11.38 -9.99
CA ILE A 107 7.27 11.71 -10.20
C ILE A 107 6.59 12.00 -8.84
N PHE A 108 6.72 11.06 -7.90
CA PHE A 108 6.10 11.19 -6.58
C PHE A 108 6.73 12.31 -5.75
N LEU A 109 8.07 12.35 -5.66
CA LEU A 109 8.79 13.29 -4.80
C LEU A 109 8.69 14.73 -5.30
N ASN A 110 8.56 14.96 -6.61
CA ASN A 110 8.31 16.31 -7.13
C ASN A 110 6.91 16.81 -6.74
N PHE A 111 5.91 15.94 -6.76
CA PHE A 111 4.56 16.28 -6.30
C PHE A 111 4.55 16.59 -4.80
N THR A 112 5.15 15.73 -3.96
CA THR A 112 5.17 15.97 -2.52
C THR A 112 5.97 17.23 -2.17
N LYS A 113 7.04 17.52 -2.91
CA LYS A 113 7.81 18.76 -2.74
C LYS A 113 7.02 20.02 -3.06
N SER A 114 6.04 19.97 -3.96
CA SER A 114 5.19 21.14 -4.27
C SER A 114 4.09 21.40 -3.25
N ILE A 115 4.01 20.61 -2.17
CA ILE A 115 3.04 20.78 -1.09
C ILE A 115 3.66 21.58 0.04
N ASP A 116 3.10 22.76 0.33
CA ASP A 116 3.59 23.64 1.40
C ASP A 116 3.19 23.15 2.81
N GLU A 117 1.92 22.79 3.02
CA GLU A 117 1.39 22.35 4.32
C GLU A 117 1.27 20.82 4.42
N LYS A 118 2.40 20.14 4.64
CA LYS A 118 2.45 18.67 4.69
C LYS A 118 1.83 18.07 5.95
N ASP A 119 2.00 18.70 7.11
CA ASP A 119 1.55 18.15 8.41
C ASP A 119 0.04 17.89 8.47
N ASN A 120 -0.71 18.69 7.71
CA ASN A 120 -2.16 18.62 7.60
C ASN A 120 -2.62 18.14 6.22
N PHE A 121 -1.79 17.34 5.53
CA PHE A 121 -2.07 16.89 4.17
C PHE A 121 -3.42 16.15 4.07
N TRP A 122 -3.71 15.31 5.07
CA TRP A 122 -4.90 14.46 5.07
C TRP A 122 -6.20 15.16 5.49
N GLU A 123 -6.21 16.47 5.78
CA GLU A 123 -7.46 17.16 6.12
C GLU A 123 -8.54 17.01 5.02
N ALA A 124 -9.76 16.65 5.41
CA ALA A 124 -10.85 16.34 4.47
C ALA A 124 -11.17 17.47 3.46
N LYS A 125 -10.91 18.74 3.81
CA LYS A 125 -11.08 19.90 2.92
C LYS A 125 -10.10 19.92 1.73
N LYS A 126 -9.06 19.06 1.71
CA LYS A 126 -8.04 18.96 0.66
C LYS A 126 -8.32 17.83 -0.35
N GLN A 127 -9.60 17.52 -0.60
CA GLN A 127 -10.01 16.37 -1.44
C GLN A 127 -9.38 16.37 -2.84
N ASP A 128 -9.30 17.52 -3.51
CA ASP A 128 -8.64 17.62 -4.83
C ASP A 128 -7.16 17.26 -4.77
N LEU A 129 -6.49 17.61 -3.67
CA LEU A 129 -5.09 17.29 -3.44
C LEU A 129 -4.90 15.79 -3.19
N HIS A 130 -5.84 15.15 -2.50
CA HIS A 130 -5.85 13.69 -2.33
C HIS A 130 -6.06 12.96 -3.66
N GLY A 131 -6.89 13.50 -4.55
CA GLY A 131 -7.03 13.02 -5.93
C GLY A 131 -5.71 13.11 -6.70
N GLN A 132 -5.04 14.26 -6.65
CA GLN A 132 -3.73 14.45 -7.27
C GLN A 132 -2.66 13.53 -6.68
N TYR A 133 -2.70 13.26 -5.38
CA TYR A 133 -1.83 12.29 -4.73
C TYR A 133 -2.01 10.90 -5.33
N ILE A 134 -3.25 10.42 -5.43
CA ILE A 134 -3.57 9.12 -6.04
C ILE A 134 -3.05 9.07 -7.48
N ASP A 135 -3.23 10.14 -8.26
CA ASP A 135 -2.75 10.21 -9.64
C ASP A 135 -1.22 10.16 -9.76
N ASN A 136 -0.49 10.83 -8.86
CA ASN A 136 0.97 10.78 -8.84
C ASN A 136 1.50 9.43 -8.36
N VAL A 137 0.83 8.77 -7.41
CA VAL A 137 1.10 7.36 -7.05
C VAL A 137 0.87 6.47 -8.28
N LYS A 138 -0.26 6.60 -8.98
CA LYS A 138 -0.58 5.86 -10.21
C LYS A 138 0.49 6.01 -11.28
N LYS A 139 0.95 7.24 -11.55
CA LYS A 139 2.01 7.53 -12.52
C LYS A 139 3.33 6.87 -12.12
N SER A 140 3.72 6.96 -10.86
CA SER A 140 4.94 6.35 -10.33
C SER A 140 4.92 4.82 -10.42
N ILE A 141 3.82 4.19 -10.03
CA ILE A 141 3.61 2.73 -10.16
C ILE A 141 3.71 2.28 -11.61
N LYS A 142 3.03 2.97 -12.53
CA LYS A 142 3.11 2.67 -13.97
C LYS A 142 4.53 2.80 -14.50
N LYS A 143 5.31 3.76 -14.00
CA LYS A 143 6.72 3.89 -14.39
C LYS A 143 7.52 2.65 -14.03
N PHE A 144 7.34 2.09 -12.83
CA PHE A 144 8.04 0.88 -12.40
C PHE A 144 7.68 -0.38 -13.20
N TYR A 145 6.54 -0.41 -13.91
CA TYR A 145 6.17 -1.52 -14.79
C TYR A 145 7.07 -1.67 -16.03
N GLU A 146 7.92 -0.69 -16.34
CA GLU A 146 8.98 -0.84 -17.34
C GLU A 146 10.02 -1.91 -16.94
N LEU A 147 10.09 -2.30 -15.66
CA LEU A 147 10.98 -3.35 -15.17
C LEU A 147 10.33 -4.73 -15.28
N LYS A 148 11.06 -5.69 -15.86
CA LYS A 148 10.61 -7.09 -15.94
C LYS A 148 10.46 -7.67 -14.55
N GLY A 149 9.32 -8.31 -14.27
CA GLY A 149 9.04 -8.90 -12.96
C GLY A 149 8.48 -7.92 -11.93
N VAL A 150 8.18 -6.67 -12.32
CA VAL A 150 7.56 -5.68 -11.46
C VAL A 150 6.07 -5.52 -11.80
N GLY A 151 5.22 -6.03 -10.91
CA GLY A 151 3.76 -5.79 -10.92
C GLY A 151 3.34 -4.88 -9.76
N PRO A 152 2.02 -4.70 -9.49
CA PRO A 152 1.51 -3.75 -8.50
C PRO A 152 2.15 -3.89 -7.11
N ALA A 153 2.32 -5.12 -6.63
CA ALA A 153 2.95 -5.38 -5.33
C ALA A 153 4.42 -4.96 -5.29
N THR A 154 5.22 -5.32 -6.31
CA THR A 154 6.63 -4.92 -6.33
C THR A 154 6.80 -3.41 -6.57
N ALA A 155 5.95 -2.81 -7.41
CA ALA A 155 5.97 -1.37 -7.68
C ALA A 155 5.60 -0.55 -6.44
N SER A 156 4.57 -0.96 -5.69
CA SER A 156 4.19 -0.32 -4.42
C SER A 156 5.25 -0.53 -3.34
N LEU A 157 5.89 -1.70 -3.29
CA LEU A 157 7.02 -1.95 -2.41
C LEU A 157 8.16 -0.96 -2.68
N ILE A 158 8.55 -0.77 -3.94
CA ILE A 158 9.57 0.21 -4.34
C ILE A 158 9.16 1.61 -3.88
N LEU A 159 7.93 2.04 -4.17
CA LEU A 159 7.48 3.39 -3.82
C LEU A 159 7.39 3.64 -2.31
N SER A 160 7.03 2.63 -1.52
CA SER A 160 6.95 2.71 -0.05
C SER A 160 8.28 3.01 0.62
N LEU A 161 9.41 2.78 -0.07
CA LEU A 161 10.74 3.12 0.43
C LEU A 161 10.96 4.63 0.61
N THR A 162 10.08 5.46 0.05
CA THR A 162 10.11 6.92 0.26
C THR A 162 9.70 7.33 1.69
N SER A 163 9.33 6.39 2.58
CA SER A 163 8.87 6.67 3.94
C SER A 163 9.79 7.51 4.82
N LYS A 164 11.11 7.51 4.59
CA LYS A 164 12.05 8.39 5.31
C LYS A 164 12.25 9.76 4.66
N ILE A 165 11.85 9.90 3.40
CA ILE A 165 11.86 11.15 2.63
C ILE A 165 10.55 11.90 2.84
N GLU A 166 9.42 11.19 2.78
CA GLU A 166 8.05 11.73 2.87
C GLU A 166 7.21 10.91 3.88
N PRO A 167 7.45 11.05 5.20
CA PRO A 167 6.83 10.21 6.23
C PRO A 167 5.29 10.31 6.30
N ILE A 168 4.72 11.43 5.86
CA ILE A 168 3.27 11.66 5.89
C ILE A 168 2.57 11.04 4.68
N MET A 169 3.21 11.13 3.51
CA MET A 169 2.58 10.84 2.22
C MET A 169 3.08 9.55 1.57
N ALA A 170 4.19 8.94 2.02
CA ALA A 170 4.71 7.73 1.40
C ALA A 170 3.62 6.65 1.29
N PRO A 171 3.34 6.11 0.10
CA PRO A 171 2.23 5.19 -0.09
C PRO A 171 2.54 3.82 0.56
N PRO A 172 1.49 3.09 0.97
CA PRO A 172 1.64 1.78 1.59
C PRO A 172 2.14 0.74 0.59
N PHE A 173 2.86 -0.25 1.09
CA PHE A 173 3.11 -1.47 0.32
C PHE A 173 1.78 -2.24 0.11
N PHE A 174 1.57 -2.79 -1.08
CA PHE A 174 0.47 -3.70 -1.36
C PHE A 174 0.83 -5.12 -0.89
N SER A 175 0.81 -5.35 0.43
CA SER A 175 0.88 -6.67 1.04
C SER A 175 -0.46 -7.38 0.98
N ASP A 176 -0.43 -8.71 0.81
CA ASP A 176 -1.63 -9.53 0.64
C ASP A 176 -2.48 -9.49 1.92
N GLU A 177 -1.84 -9.66 3.08
CA GLU A 177 -2.49 -9.75 4.38
C GLU A 177 -3.17 -8.43 4.77
N SER A 178 -2.49 -7.30 4.55
CA SER A 178 -3.08 -5.99 4.78
C SER A 178 -4.26 -5.74 3.84
N PHE A 179 -4.13 -6.08 2.55
CA PHE A 179 -5.24 -5.95 1.61
C PHE A 179 -6.42 -6.85 1.97
N ILE A 180 -6.17 -8.09 2.41
CA ILE A 180 -7.21 -9.00 2.88
C ILE A 180 -7.96 -8.38 4.06
N TYR A 181 -7.22 -7.87 5.06
CA TYR A 181 -7.79 -7.27 6.26
C TYR A 181 -8.67 -6.04 5.98
N PHE A 182 -8.20 -5.15 5.11
CA PHE A 182 -8.84 -3.85 4.85
C PHE A 182 -9.89 -3.86 3.74
N ILE A 183 -9.72 -4.72 2.73
CA ILE A 183 -10.54 -4.70 1.51
C ILE A 183 -11.35 -5.99 1.36
N LEU A 184 -10.70 -7.15 1.35
CA LEU A 184 -11.42 -8.39 1.04
C LEU A 184 -12.39 -8.76 2.16
N GLU A 185 -11.92 -9.00 3.38
CA GLU A 185 -12.82 -9.42 4.45
C GLU A 185 -13.82 -8.33 4.85
N ALA A 186 -13.42 -7.06 4.73
CA ALA A 186 -14.27 -5.93 5.09
C ALA A 186 -15.30 -5.54 4.02
N GLN A 187 -15.01 -5.71 2.72
CA GLN A 187 -15.83 -5.16 1.63
C GLN A 187 -16.19 -6.16 0.53
N ARG A 188 -15.41 -7.23 0.36
CA ARG A 188 -15.59 -8.25 -0.69
C ARG A 188 -15.28 -9.65 -0.14
N PRO A 189 -15.99 -10.09 0.92
CA PRO A 189 -15.69 -11.35 1.59
C PRO A 189 -15.74 -12.52 0.59
N GLU A 190 -14.94 -13.55 0.86
CA GLU A 190 -14.84 -14.77 0.03
C GLU A 190 -14.28 -14.59 -1.40
N THR A 191 -13.79 -13.40 -1.75
CA THR A 191 -13.13 -13.17 -3.05
C THR A 191 -11.61 -13.30 -2.97
N LYS A 192 -10.96 -13.65 -4.09
CA LYS A 192 -9.50 -13.75 -4.18
C LYS A 192 -8.87 -12.43 -4.64
N ILE A 193 -7.63 -12.18 -4.21
CA ILE A 193 -6.79 -11.10 -4.71
C ILE A 193 -6.51 -11.34 -6.21
N LYS A 194 -6.69 -10.30 -7.04
CA LYS A 194 -6.42 -10.34 -8.49
C LYS A 194 -5.03 -9.81 -8.85
N TYR A 195 -4.34 -9.16 -7.92
CA TYR A 195 -2.98 -8.62 -8.07
C TYR A 195 -2.87 -7.63 -9.24
N ASN A 196 -3.88 -6.78 -9.40
CA ASN A 196 -3.95 -5.83 -10.50
C ASN A 196 -3.79 -4.38 -10.03
N PHE A 197 -3.59 -3.49 -10.99
CA PHE A 197 -3.40 -2.06 -10.74
C PHE A 197 -4.61 -1.40 -10.07
N LYS A 198 -5.83 -1.86 -10.39
CA LYS A 198 -7.08 -1.31 -9.85
C LYS A 198 -7.22 -1.60 -8.36
N GLU A 199 -6.94 -2.83 -7.93
CA GLU A 199 -7.02 -3.21 -6.51
C GLU A 199 -6.10 -2.33 -5.64
N TYR A 200 -4.89 -2.04 -6.12
CA TYR A 200 -3.99 -1.14 -5.41
C TYR A 200 -4.47 0.32 -5.47
N CYS A 201 -4.59 0.89 -6.67
CA CYS A 201 -4.74 2.33 -6.85
C CYS A 201 -6.17 2.85 -6.66
N ASP A 202 -7.19 2.02 -6.87
CA ASP A 202 -8.60 2.42 -6.89
C ASP A 202 -9.41 1.82 -5.72
N GLU A 203 -8.88 0.81 -5.02
CA GLU A 203 -9.53 0.22 -3.83
C GLU A 203 -8.69 0.46 -2.56
N TYR A 204 -7.42 0.05 -2.54
CA TYR A 204 -6.58 0.09 -1.35
C TYR A 204 -6.16 1.50 -0.94
N ILE A 205 -5.55 2.27 -1.85
CA ILE A 205 -5.12 3.66 -1.55
C ILE A 205 -6.30 4.54 -1.13
N PRO A 206 -7.43 4.59 -1.86
CA PRO A 206 -8.55 5.45 -1.47
C PRO A 206 -9.15 5.11 -0.11
N LEU A 207 -9.13 3.83 0.30
CA LEU A 207 -9.54 3.47 1.65
C LEU A 207 -8.62 4.11 2.69
N PHE A 208 -7.30 3.98 2.55
CA PHE A 208 -6.36 4.54 3.52
C PHE A 208 -6.44 6.06 3.57
N VAL A 209 -6.61 6.72 2.41
CA VAL A 209 -6.91 8.16 2.35
C VAL A 209 -8.15 8.47 3.19
N SER A 210 -9.26 7.76 3.01
CA SER A 210 -10.48 8.04 3.79
C SER A 210 -10.31 7.83 5.30
N VAL A 211 -9.54 6.80 5.71
CA VAL A 211 -9.19 6.58 7.12
C VAL A 211 -8.36 7.73 7.69
N LEU A 212 -7.35 8.19 6.95
CA LEU A 212 -6.48 9.30 7.37
C LEU A 212 -7.20 10.65 7.37
N CYS A 213 -8.21 10.85 6.51
CA CYS A 213 -9.02 12.07 6.51
C CYS A 213 -9.96 12.20 7.71
N GLU A 214 -10.36 11.07 8.29
CA GLU A 214 -11.34 11.03 9.39
C GLU A 214 -10.69 10.89 10.76
N THR A 215 -9.38 10.66 10.83
CA THR A 215 -8.63 10.57 12.08
C THR A 215 -7.95 11.89 12.42
N SER A 216 -7.92 12.25 13.70
CA SER A 216 -7.07 13.32 14.24
C SER A 216 -5.74 12.80 14.79
N ASP A 217 -5.44 11.52 14.58
CA ASP A 217 -4.24 10.86 15.07
C ASP A 217 -3.07 11.05 14.10
N HIS A 218 -2.18 11.99 14.43
CA HIS A 218 -1.01 12.31 13.61
C HIS A 218 0.06 11.20 13.61
N ASP A 219 -0.01 10.22 14.53
CA ASP A 219 0.88 9.05 14.50
C ASP A 219 0.43 8.01 13.45
N LEU A 220 -0.81 8.13 12.95
CA LEU A 220 -1.34 7.24 11.93
C LEU A 220 -0.92 7.72 10.54
N ASN A 221 -0.31 6.83 9.76
CA ASN A 221 0.04 7.08 8.37
C ASN A 221 -0.14 5.80 7.55
N MET A 222 0.05 5.91 6.24
CA MET A 222 -0.07 4.80 5.29
C MET A 222 0.74 3.55 5.69
N ASN A 223 1.97 3.74 6.16
CA ASN A 223 2.86 2.65 6.56
C ASN A 223 2.43 2.00 7.88
N VAL A 224 1.94 2.79 8.85
CA VAL A 224 1.36 2.25 10.10
C VAL A 224 0.09 1.45 9.79
N LEU A 225 -0.79 1.95 8.92
CA LEU A 225 -1.98 1.24 8.49
C LEU A 225 -1.61 -0.10 7.85
N GLU A 226 -0.69 -0.11 6.89
CA GLU A 226 -0.22 -1.31 6.19
C GLU A 226 0.34 -2.36 7.16
N LYS A 227 1.29 -1.96 8.02
CA LYS A 227 1.91 -2.89 8.98
C LYS A 227 0.92 -3.41 10.01
N GLY A 228 -0.01 -2.58 10.46
CA GLY A 228 -1.02 -2.96 11.43
C GLY A 228 -2.01 -3.95 10.86
N GLY A 229 -2.54 -3.69 9.65
CA GLY A 229 -3.42 -4.62 8.95
C GLY A 229 -2.73 -5.95 8.63
N TRP A 230 -1.47 -5.88 8.18
CA TRP A 230 -0.65 -7.07 7.97
C TRP A 230 -0.49 -7.89 9.25
N ALA A 231 -0.12 -7.26 10.37
CA ALA A 231 0.11 -7.95 11.64
C ALA A 231 -1.18 -8.57 12.21
N LEU A 232 -2.30 -7.85 12.15
CA LEU A 232 -3.59 -8.36 12.61
C LEU A 232 -3.99 -9.60 11.80
N LYS A 233 -3.84 -9.55 10.47
CA LYS A 233 -4.24 -10.68 9.63
C LYS A 233 -3.28 -11.87 9.73
N MET A 234 -1.98 -11.61 9.81
CA MET A 234 -1.00 -12.67 10.07
C MET A 234 -1.31 -13.40 11.38
N TYR A 235 -1.61 -12.66 12.45
CA TYR A 235 -1.99 -13.25 13.73
C TYR A 235 -3.31 -14.01 13.65
N ASP A 236 -4.34 -13.46 13.00
CA ASP A 236 -5.62 -14.14 12.78
C ASP A 236 -5.45 -15.51 12.10
N ILE A 237 -4.63 -15.57 11.04
CA ILE A 237 -4.41 -16.81 10.27
C ILE A 237 -3.56 -17.82 11.07
N HIS A 238 -2.51 -17.36 11.75
CA HIS A 238 -1.43 -18.24 12.24
C HIS A 238 -1.29 -18.35 13.76
N ARG A 239 -2.15 -17.69 14.56
CA ARG A 239 -2.08 -17.74 16.04
C ARG A 239 -2.24 -19.14 16.64
N SER A 240 -2.80 -20.08 15.89
CA SER A 240 -2.98 -21.48 16.33
C SER A 240 -1.84 -22.41 15.90
N ASP A 241 -0.91 -21.94 15.06
CA ASP A 241 0.20 -22.72 14.53
C ASP A 241 1.54 -21.98 14.70
N THR A 242 2.06 -21.42 13.62
CA THR A 242 3.32 -20.70 13.46
C THR A 242 3.51 -19.59 14.48
N LEU A 243 2.43 -18.97 14.97
CA LEU A 243 2.49 -17.85 15.92
C LEU A 243 1.92 -18.19 17.30
N CYS A 244 1.76 -19.48 17.64
CA CYS A 244 1.17 -19.91 18.91
C CYS A 244 1.97 -19.48 20.15
N ASP A 245 3.28 -19.27 20.01
CA ASP A 245 4.17 -18.82 21.09
C ASP A 245 4.12 -17.30 21.32
N ILE A 246 3.47 -16.54 20.43
CA ILE A 246 3.30 -15.10 20.60
C ILE A 246 2.27 -14.84 21.70
N LYS A 247 2.76 -14.58 22.90
CA LYS A 247 1.98 -13.97 23.98
C LYS A 247 1.85 -12.49 23.69
N SER A 248 0.91 -12.13 22.82
CA SER A 248 0.75 -10.74 22.36
C SER A 248 0.62 -9.77 23.54
N GLY A 249 0.03 -10.18 24.67
CA GLY A 249 -0.29 -9.29 25.78
C GLY A 249 -1.27 -8.17 25.37
N LEU A 250 -1.73 -8.21 24.12
CA LEU A 250 -2.66 -7.28 23.51
C LEU A 250 -4.04 -7.94 23.61
N ASP A 251 -4.91 -7.35 24.43
CA ASP A 251 -6.32 -7.72 24.52
C ASP A 251 -7.07 -7.18 23.29
N ILE A 252 -6.75 -7.74 22.11
CA ILE A 252 -7.40 -7.38 20.85
C ILE A 252 -8.65 -8.24 20.72
N GLU A 253 -9.82 -7.60 20.79
CA GLU A 253 -11.09 -8.30 20.61
C GLU A 253 -11.13 -9.02 19.25
N GLU A 254 -11.68 -10.23 19.23
CA GLU A 254 -11.80 -11.10 18.06
C GLU A 254 -12.35 -10.39 16.82
N LYS A 255 -13.30 -9.47 16.99
CA LYS A 255 -13.90 -8.71 15.90
C LYS A 255 -12.88 -7.86 15.13
N TYR A 256 -11.84 -7.34 15.80
CA TYR A 256 -10.79 -6.51 15.21
C TYR A 256 -9.65 -7.32 14.60
N LEU A 257 -9.59 -8.63 14.83
CA LEU A 257 -8.66 -9.53 14.15
C LEU A 257 -9.17 -9.90 12.76
N LYS A 258 -10.49 -10.12 12.64
CA LYS A 258 -11.10 -10.64 11.41
C LYS A 258 -11.02 -9.68 10.23
N PHE A 259 -11.36 -8.41 10.44
CA PHE A 259 -11.31 -7.38 9.40
C PHE A 259 -11.45 -5.96 9.95
N PHE A 260 -11.14 -4.99 9.09
CA PHE A 260 -11.26 -3.58 9.44
C PHE A 260 -12.70 -3.09 9.43
N HIS A 261 -13.22 -2.73 10.61
CA HIS A 261 -14.58 -2.17 10.76
C HIS A 261 -14.60 -0.68 10.42
N TRP A 262 -14.77 -0.34 9.14
CA TRP A 262 -14.88 1.04 8.66
C TRP A 262 -16.29 1.36 8.18
N ASN A 263 -16.97 2.31 8.83
CA ASN A 263 -18.34 2.69 8.47
C ASN A 263 -18.37 3.63 7.25
N LYS A 264 -18.71 3.10 6.07
CA LYS A 264 -18.88 3.83 4.79
C LYS A 264 -20.05 4.83 4.73
N ARG A 265 -20.55 5.38 5.85
CA ARG A 265 -21.77 6.21 5.85
C ARG A 265 -21.69 7.52 5.03
N LYS A 266 -20.51 7.96 4.57
CA LYS A 266 -20.36 9.23 3.82
C LYS A 266 -20.08 9.11 2.32
N GLN A 267 -19.65 7.95 1.80
CA GLN A 267 -19.34 7.83 0.36
C GLN A 267 -20.58 7.70 -0.52
N GLU A 268 -21.70 7.23 0.03
CA GLU A 268 -22.97 7.10 -0.71
C GLU A 268 -23.76 8.43 -0.75
N GLN A 269 -23.63 9.30 0.26
CA GLN A 269 -24.28 10.62 0.29
C GLN A 269 -23.68 11.59 -0.73
N ASN A 270 -22.35 11.62 -0.88
CA ASN A 270 -21.70 12.50 -1.88
C ASN A 270 -21.93 12.06 -3.34
N LYS A 271 -22.26 10.79 -3.58
CA LYS A 271 -22.67 10.31 -4.92
C LYS A 271 -24.12 10.68 -5.25
N THR A 272 -25.01 10.68 -4.26
CA THR A 272 -26.42 11.03 -4.47
C THR A 272 -26.63 12.54 -4.60
N GLU A 273 -25.81 13.37 -3.95
CA GLU A 273 -25.91 14.83 -4.09
C GLU A 273 -25.38 15.35 -5.45
N ASN A 274 -24.33 14.73 -6.01
CA ASN A 274 -23.79 15.13 -7.33
C ASN A 274 -24.65 14.66 -8.52
N ASP A 275 -25.42 13.59 -8.39
CA ASP A 275 -26.34 13.14 -9.46
C ASP A 275 -27.65 13.97 -9.54
N HIS A 276 -27.89 14.84 -8.55
CA HIS A 276 -29.09 15.67 -8.48
C HIS A 276 -28.92 17.11 -8.97
N GLN A 277 -27.70 17.56 -9.34
CA GLN A 277 -27.47 18.94 -9.78
C GLN A 277 -27.28 19.16 -11.29
N ASP A 278 -27.16 18.12 -12.11
CA ASP A 278 -27.01 18.30 -13.57
C ASP A 278 -27.93 17.41 -14.40
N LYS A 279 -29.19 17.85 -14.57
CA LYS A 279 -29.99 17.49 -15.75
C LYS A 279 -30.76 18.71 -16.27
N PRO A 280 -30.43 19.23 -17.47
CA PRO A 280 -31.27 20.20 -18.15
C PRO A 280 -32.58 19.53 -18.59
N ALA A 281 -33.71 20.22 -18.40
CA ALA A 281 -35.03 19.73 -18.79
C ALA A 281 -35.12 19.47 -20.31
N GLU A 282 -35.31 18.20 -20.67
CA GLU A 282 -35.46 17.76 -22.07
C GLU A 282 -36.88 18.09 -22.57
N LYS A 283 -36.98 18.97 -23.58
CA LYS A 283 -38.25 19.33 -24.23
C LYS A 283 -38.78 18.16 -25.06
N LEU A 284 -39.95 17.65 -24.68
CA LEU A 284 -40.74 16.66 -25.42
C LEU A 284 -41.09 17.14 -26.84
N GLN A 285 -40.62 16.42 -27.86
CA GLN A 285 -41.15 16.53 -29.23
C GLN A 285 -42.13 15.37 -29.55
N PRO A 286 -43.21 15.62 -30.30
CA PRO A 286 -44.24 14.62 -30.56
C PRO A 286 -43.83 13.56 -31.60
N LYS A 287 -44.08 12.29 -31.27
CA LYS A 287 -43.79 11.09 -32.10
C LYS A 287 -44.62 11.06 -33.38
N LYS A 288 -43.95 10.96 -34.54
CA LYS A 288 -44.59 10.64 -35.84
C LYS A 288 -45.00 9.17 -35.90
N LYS A 289 -46.27 8.90 -36.25
CA LYS A 289 -46.83 7.56 -36.49
C LYS A 289 -46.17 6.90 -37.71
N ARG A 290 -45.65 5.68 -37.55
CA ARG A 290 -45.20 4.81 -38.66
C ARG A 290 -46.41 4.23 -39.38
N LYS A 291 -46.45 4.39 -40.72
CA LYS A 291 -47.36 3.68 -41.62
C LYS A 291 -46.84 2.26 -41.84
N THR A 292 -47.72 1.28 -41.67
CA THR A 292 -47.57 -0.10 -42.16
C THR A 292 -47.94 -0.13 -43.64
N SER A 293 -47.09 -0.69 -44.48
CA SER A 293 -47.43 -1.08 -45.85
C SER A 293 -47.37 -2.60 -45.99
N LYS A 294 -48.40 -3.11 -46.66
CA LYS A 294 -48.69 -4.49 -47.02
C LYS A 294 -47.61 -5.11 -47.89
#